data_AF-A0A067CTG7-F1
#
_entry.id   AF-A0A067CTG7-F1
#
_cell.length_a   1.000
_cell.length_b   1.000
_cell.length_c   1.000
_cell.angle_alpha   90.00
_cell.angle_beta   90.00
_cell.angle_gamma   90.00
#
_symmetry.space_group_name_H-M   'P 1'
#
loop_
_entity.id
_entity.type
_entity.pdbx_description
1 polymer ?
#
loop_
_entity_poly.entity_id
_entity_poly.type
_entity_poly.pdbx_seq_one_letter_code
_entity_poly.pdbx_strand_id
1 'polypeptide(L)'
;MAEAVPEVGASFHGVLHKMTSTEMQSLDQIEVTYVRVPAKTRLYDGRLIDATIYGRDAGKVAAMGQTDKPPSERYIEIMVRGCEHYGVAASHIALLKSVPFVPRKTPSEFVSVPVPDGVPTFTQEELRAGTGVDGRPLYVSINGKVREYIGSPAFFLYSHYLRMAGKRWGRPSTLEECTREYSACIEDTMMHISSVNFKVIGRIAQRYRD
;
A
#
# COMPACT_ATOMS: atom_id res chain seq x y z
N MET A 1 7.03 -5.19 -6.64
CA MET A 1 7.41 -3.77 -6.45
C MET A 1 8.58 -3.47 -7.39
N ALA A 2 8.77 -2.24 -7.83
CA ALA A 2 9.97 -1.88 -8.60
C ALA A 2 11.18 -1.74 -7.67
N GLU A 3 12.36 -2.02 -8.20
CA GLU A 3 13.64 -1.72 -7.55
C GLU A 3 14.67 -1.39 -8.62
N ALA A 4 15.67 -0.59 -8.25
CA ALA A 4 16.83 -0.34 -9.08
C ALA A 4 17.96 -1.26 -8.63
N VAL A 5 18.32 -2.23 -9.47
CA VAL A 5 19.44 -3.15 -9.22
C VAL A 5 20.68 -2.64 -9.96
N PRO A 6 21.84 -2.49 -9.30
CA PRO A 6 23.07 -2.12 -9.96
C PRO A 6 23.47 -3.16 -11.02
N GLU A 7 23.56 -2.72 -12.28
CA GLU A 7 24.00 -3.56 -13.39
C GLU A 7 24.86 -2.74 -14.36
N VAL A 8 26.04 -3.26 -14.70
CA VAL A 8 27.00 -2.54 -15.55
C VAL A 8 26.45 -2.43 -16.97
N GLY A 9 26.42 -1.20 -17.50
CA GLY A 9 25.91 -0.91 -18.85
C GLY A 9 24.39 -0.78 -18.92
N ALA A 10 23.66 -1.13 -17.85
CA ALA A 10 22.23 -0.91 -17.76
C ALA A 10 21.90 0.54 -17.38
N SER A 11 20.72 0.99 -17.79
CA SER A 11 20.15 2.27 -17.37
C SER A 11 18.63 2.23 -17.44
N PHE A 12 17.98 3.10 -16.68
CA PHE A 12 16.54 3.30 -16.73
C PHE A 12 16.24 4.80 -16.64
N HIS A 13 15.05 5.19 -17.09
CA HIS A 13 14.60 6.58 -16.99
C HIS A 13 13.74 6.75 -15.73
N GLY A 14 13.66 7.99 -15.24
CA GLY A 14 12.83 8.32 -14.09
C GLY A 14 12.61 9.82 -13.98
N VAL A 15 12.01 10.23 -12.87
CA VAL A 15 11.78 11.64 -12.54
C VAL A 15 12.68 12.01 -11.36
N LEU A 16 13.46 13.09 -11.52
CA LEU A 16 14.30 13.62 -10.46
C LEU A 16 13.51 14.67 -9.67
N HIS A 17 13.18 14.36 -8.42
CA HIS A 17 12.51 15.30 -7.52
C HIS A 17 13.55 16.04 -6.66
N LYS A 18 13.39 17.36 -6.53
CA LYS A 18 14.14 18.15 -5.54
C LYS A 18 13.42 18.07 -4.20
N MET A 19 14.09 17.56 -3.18
CA MET A 19 13.50 17.33 -1.86
C MET A 19 14.34 17.97 -0.77
N THR A 20 13.67 18.42 0.28
CA THR A 20 14.29 18.86 1.54
C THR A 20 14.70 17.65 2.39
N SER A 21 15.56 17.87 3.38
CA SER A 21 15.94 16.83 4.34
C SER A 21 14.75 16.28 5.12
N THR A 22 13.79 17.13 5.48
CA THR A 22 12.56 16.74 6.20
C THR A 22 11.64 15.87 5.35
N GLU A 23 11.47 16.19 4.06
CA GLU A 23 10.67 15.35 3.16
C GLU A 23 11.35 13.99 2.94
N MET A 24 12.68 13.96 2.81
CA MET A 24 13.45 12.72 2.70
C MET A 24 13.33 11.85 3.96
N GLN A 25 13.33 12.43 5.16
CA GLN A 25 13.05 11.69 6.40
C GLN A 25 11.63 11.11 6.41
N SER A 26 10.65 11.82 5.85
CA SER A 26 9.28 11.33 5.73
C SER A 26 9.19 10.16 4.76
N LEU A 27 9.92 10.21 3.64
CA LEU A 27 10.02 9.08 2.72
C LEU A 27 10.65 7.84 3.36
N ASP A 28 11.68 7.99 4.19
CA ASP A 28 12.28 6.84 4.89
C ASP A 28 11.28 6.10 5.79
N GLN A 29 10.32 6.83 6.37
CA GLN A 29 9.27 6.24 7.19
C GLN A 29 8.21 5.50 6.37
N ILE A 30 8.09 5.81 5.09
CA ILE A 30 7.17 5.14 4.15
C ILE A 30 7.86 3.92 3.55
N GLU A 31 9.11 4.08 3.12
CA GLU A 31 9.90 3.07 2.40
C GLU A 31 10.67 2.13 3.34
N VAL A 32 10.01 1.64 4.39
CA VAL A 32 10.66 0.90 5.51
C VAL A 32 11.42 -0.37 5.09
N THR A 33 11.09 -0.94 3.93
CA THR A 33 11.75 -2.13 3.34
C THR A 33 12.89 -1.77 2.39
N TYR A 34 13.07 -0.50 2.06
CA TYR A 34 14.13 -0.01 1.17
C TYR A 34 15.22 0.70 1.97
N VAL A 35 16.34 0.92 1.29
CA VAL A 35 17.47 1.72 1.76
C VAL A 35 17.79 2.77 0.71
N ARG A 36 18.30 3.92 1.18
CA ARG A 36 18.81 4.97 0.30
C ARG A 36 20.08 4.47 -0.38
N VAL A 37 20.13 4.58 -1.69
CA VAL A 37 21.29 4.23 -2.53
C VAL A 37 21.77 5.50 -3.24
N PRO A 38 23.03 5.90 -3.04
CA PRO A 38 23.63 6.99 -3.82
C PRO A 38 23.63 6.64 -5.30
N ALA A 39 23.23 7.59 -6.14
CA ALA A 39 23.15 7.42 -7.58
C ALA A 39 23.65 8.67 -8.31
N LYS A 40 23.95 8.52 -9.59
CA LYS A 40 24.14 9.63 -10.51
C LYS A 40 23.10 9.56 -11.61
N THR A 41 22.47 10.68 -11.91
CA THR A 41 21.46 10.78 -12.96
C THR A 41 21.95 11.70 -14.08
N ARG A 42 21.56 11.40 -15.31
CA ARG A 42 21.79 12.26 -16.47
C ARG A 42 20.46 12.86 -16.90
N LEU A 43 20.35 14.18 -16.86
CA LEU A 43 19.19 14.90 -17.37
C LEU A 43 19.15 14.82 -18.90
N TYR A 44 17.99 15.07 -19.50
CA TYR A 44 17.86 15.05 -20.96
C TYR A 44 18.64 16.15 -21.69
N ASP A 45 19.06 17.20 -20.96
CA ASP A 45 19.98 18.22 -21.46
C ASP A 45 21.47 17.80 -21.35
N GLY A 46 21.75 16.59 -20.87
CA GLY A 46 23.09 16.02 -20.73
C GLY A 46 23.80 16.30 -19.39
N ARG A 47 23.26 17.17 -18.53
CA ARG A 47 23.86 17.44 -17.21
C ARG A 47 23.84 16.21 -16.30
N LEU A 48 24.89 16.04 -15.51
CA LEU A 48 24.99 15.00 -14.48
C LEU A 48 24.67 15.58 -13.11
N ILE A 49 23.80 14.91 -12.37
CA ILE A 49 23.37 15.33 -11.03
C ILE A 49 23.50 14.14 -10.07
N ASP A 50 24.16 14.35 -8.93
CA ASP A 50 24.17 13.39 -7.83
C ASP A 50 22.75 13.30 -7.23
N ALA A 51 22.29 12.08 -7.01
CA ALA A 51 20.93 11.80 -6.58
C ALA A 51 20.90 10.66 -5.55
N THR A 52 19.71 10.42 -5.00
CA THR A 52 19.41 9.27 -4.15
C THR A 52 18.24 8.52 -4.76
N ILE A 53 18.34 7.19 -4.80
CA ILE A 53 17.24 6.30 -5.15
C ILE A 53 16.95 5.36 -3.97
N TYR A 54 15.79 4.72 -3.96
CA TYR A 54 15.47 3.67 -3.00
C TYR A 54 15.65 2.31 -3.67
N GLY A 55 16.56 1.50 -3.12
CA GLY A 55 16.79 0.12 -3.50
C GLY A 55 16.35 -0.81 -2.38
N ARG A 56 15.94 -2.04 -2.68
CA ARG A 56 15.56 -2.96 -1.60
C ARG A 56 16.78 -3.37 -0.80
N ASP A 57 16.59 -3.52 0.51
CA ASP A 57 17.61 -4.10 1.38
C ASP A 57 17.65 -5.62 1.17
N ALA A 58 18.77 -6.14 0.68
CA ALA A 58 18.91 -7.56 0.35
C ALA A 58 18.66 -8.49 1.57
N GLY A 59 19.07 -8.06 2.77
CA GLY A 59 18.84 -8.82 4.00
C GLY A 59 17.35 -8.89 4.37
N LYS A 60 16.64 -7.76 4.26
CA LYS A 60 15.19 -7.70 4.50
C LYS A 60 14.41 -8.49 3.44
N VAL A 61 14.78 -8.40 2.15
CA VAL A 61 14.12 -9.15 1.07
C VAL A 61 14.29 -10.65 1.26
N ALA A 62 15.50 -11.10 1.57
CA ALA A 62 15.77 -12.51 1.83
C ALA A 62 14.94 -13.03 3.01
N ALA A 63 14.84 -12.25 4.10
CA ALA A 63 14.02 -12.60 5.26
C ALA A 63 12.51 -12.68 4.96
N MET A 64 12.03 -11.93 3.96
CA MET A 64 10.62 -11.95 3.55
C MET A 64 10.28 -13.11 2.59
N GLY A 65 11.28 -13.83 2.06
CA GLY A 65 11.07 -14.95 1.13
C GLY A 65 10.30 -14.55 -0.13
N GLN A 66 10.36 -13.28 -0.53
CA GLN A 66 9.62 -12.79 -1.70
C GLN A 66 10.32 -13.23 -2.98
N THR A 67 9.61 -13.97 -3.83
CA THR A 67 10.03 -14.24 -5.20
C THR A 67 9.65 -13.07 -6.10
N ASP A 68 10.45 -12.80 -7.13
CA ASP A 68 10.06 -11.84 -8.15
C ASP A 68 8.78 -12.27 -8.86
N LYS A 69 7.85 -11.33 -8.95
CA LYS A 69 6.56 -11.49 -9.60
C LYS A 69 6.30 -10.28 -10.48
N PRO A 70 5.56 -10.45 -11.59
CA PRO A 70 5.10 -9.32 -12.38
C PRO A 70 4.37 -8.29 -11.50
N PRO A 71 4.53 -6.98 -11.77
CA PRO A 71 3.78 -5.95 -11.08
C PRO A 71 2.28 -6.08 -11.34
N SER A 72 1.44 -5.53 -10.46
CA SER A 72 0.01 -5.40 -10.75
C SER A 72 -0.24 -4.39 -11.86
N GLU A 73 -1.30 -4.56 -12.64
CA GLU A 73 -1.77 -3.60 -13.66
C GLU A 73 -1.87 -2.17 -13.13
N ARG A 74 -2.48 -1.97 -11.95
CA ARG A 74 -2.57 -0.64 -11.31
C ARG A 74 -1.20 0.00 -11.09
N TYR A 75 -0.20 -0.78 -10.71
CA TYR A 75 1.13 -0.29 -10.45
C TYR A 75 1.81 0.17 -11.75
N ILE A 76 1.72 -0.63 -12.83
CA ILE A 76 2.21 -0.23 -14.16
C ILE A 76 1.52 1.05 -14.64
N GLU A 77 0.19 1.12 -14.55
CA GLU A 77 -0.55 2.30 -14.98
C GLU A 77 -0.13 3.57 -14.23
N ILE A 78 0.11 3.49 -12.91
CA ILE A 78 0.61 4.63 -12.11
C ILE A 78 1.98 5.08 -12.62
N MET A 79 2.90 4.15 -12.88
CA MET A 79 4.23 4.48 -13.41
C MET A 79 4.15 5.11 -14.80
N VAL A 80 3.34 4.54 -15.69
CA VAL A 80 3.11 5.06 -17.04
C VAL A 80 2.54 6.48 -16.98
N ARG A 81 1.47 6.71 -16.21
CA ARG A 81 0.87 8.04 -16.05
C ARG A 81 1.85 9.07 -15.49
N GLY A 82 2.66 8.68 -14.49
CA GLY A 82 3.70 9.54 -13.96
C GLY A 82 4.75 9.91 -15.02
N CYS A 83 5.22 8.92 -15.79
CA CYS A 83 6.18 9.13 -16.87
C CYS A 83 5.61 10.04 -17.97
N GLU A 84 4.37 9.83 -18.38
CA GLU A 84 3.67 10.67 -19.36
C GLU A 84 3.50 12.11 -18.85
N HIS A 85 3.08 12.28 -17.59
CA HIS A 85 2.88 13.59 -16.97
C HIS A 85 4.16 14.42 -16.92
N TYR A 86 5.29 13.81 -16.58
CA TYR A 86 6.59 14.50 -16.46
C TYR A 86 7.43 14.49 -17.73
N GLY A 87 6.90 14.00 -18.87
CA GLY A 87 7.61 14.02 -20.15
C GLY A 87 8.84 13.12 -20.19
N VAL A 88 8.77 11.95 -19.55
CA VAL A 88 9.80 10.90 -19.68
C VAL A 88 9.87 10.41 -21.13
N ALA A 89 11.05 9.97 -21.59
CA ALA A 89 11.27 9.54 -22.96
C ALA A 89 10.23 8.51 -23.44
N ALA A 90 9.68 8.73 -24.64
CA ALA A 90 8.61 7.90 -25.20
C ALA A 90 9.01 6.42 -25.32
N SER A 91 10.28 6.13 -25.60
CA SER A 91 10.82 4.76 -25.64
C SER A 91 10.72 4.05 -24.29
N HIS A 92 10.94 4.77 -23.18
CA HIS A 92 10.81 4.21 -21.84
C HIS A 92 9.34 4.01 -21.44
N ILE A 93 8.46 4.93 -21.84
CA ILE A 93 7.01 4.74 -21.63
C ILE A 93 6.51 3.51 -22.42
N ALA A 94 6.98 3.33 -23.66
CA ALA A 94 6.66 2.16 -24.46
C ALA A 94 7.18 0.86 -23.81
N LEU A 95 8.38 0.88 -23.23
CA LEU A 95 8.91 -0.23 -22.43
C LEU A 95 8.01 -0.53 -21.22
N LEU A 96 7.63 0.47 -20.42
CA LEU A 96 6.74 0.25 -19.27
C LEU A 96 5.39 -0.34 -19.67
N LYS A 97 4.83 0.08 -20.81
CA LYS A 97 3.58 -0.46 -21.37
C LYS A 97 3.71 -1.90 -21.87
N SER A 98 4.91 -2.38 -22.17
CA SER A 98 5.15 -3.76 -22.61
C SER A 98 5.52 -4.72 -21.46
N VAL A 99 5.78 -4.21 -20.26
CA VAL A 99 6.08 -5.04 -19.08
C VAL A 99 4.88 -5.94 -18.77
N PRO A 100 5.06 -7.27 -18.71
CA PRO A 100 4.00 -8.18 -18.27
C PRO A 100 3.50 -7.80 -16.88
N PHE A 101 2.19 -7.86 -16.67
CA PHE A 101 1.57 -7.51 -15.40
C PHE A 101 0.49 -8.50 -14.99
N VAL A 102 0.16 -8.50 -13.69
CA VAL A 102 -1.00 -9.23 -13.16
C VAL A 102 -2.24 -8.34 -13.32
N PRO A 103 -3.26 -8.77 -14.10
CA PRO A 103 -4.50 -8.02 -14.28
C PRO A 103 -5.19 -7.72 -12.96
N ARG A 104 -5.96 -6.62 -12.90
CA ARG A 104 -6.83 -6.35 -11.75
C ARG A 104 -7.88 -7.45 -11.61
N LYS A 105 -8.11 -7.86 -10.36
CA LYS A 105 -9.30 -8.62 -10.01
C LYS A 105 -10.54 -7.81 -10.32
N THR A 106 -11.52 -8.46 -10.92
CA THR A 106 -12.91 -8.00 -11.03
C THR A 106 -13.61 -8.07 -9.67
N PRO A 107 -14.71 -7.33 -9.46
CA PRO A 107 -15.45 -7.37 -8.20
C PRO A 107 -15.90 -8.78 -7.77
N SER A 108 -16.18 -9.67 -8.73
CA SER A 108 -16.55 -11.07 -8.48
C SER A 108 -15.40 -11.94 -7.96
N GLU A 109 -14.15 -11.51 -8.14
CA GLU A 109 -12.96 -12.24 -7.69
C GLU A 109 -12.47 -11.79 -6.30
N PHE A 110 -13.08 -10.74 -5.73
CA PHE A 110 -12.74 -10.27 -4.40
C PHE A 110 -13.20 -11.27 -3.34
N VAL A 111 -12.27 -11.63 -2.44
CA VAL A 111 -12.57 -12.46 -1.28
C VAL A 111 -13.19 -11.58 -0.20
N SER A 112 -14.29 -12.06 0.39
CA SER A 112 -14.92 -11.42 1.55
C SER A 112 -14.85 -12.33 2.78
N VAL A 113 -14.69 -11.73 3.96
CA VAL A 113 -14.63 -12.48 5.22
C VAL A 113 -16.04 -12.89 5.62
N PRO A 114 -16.31 -14.16 5.93
CA PRO A 114 -17.59 -14.54 6.48
C PRO A 114 -17.83 -13.79 7.79
N VAL A 115 -19.04 -13.29 7.98
CA VAL A 115 -19.45 -12.68 9.25
C VAL A 115 -20.15 -13.75 10.06
N PRO A 116 -19.63 -14.14 11.25
CA PRO A 116 -20.29 -15.14 12.07
C PRO A 116 -21.72 -14.74 12.43
N ASP A 117 -22.59 -15.73 12.63
CA ASP A 117 -23.96 -15.49 13.07
C ASP A 117 -24.00 -14.91 14.49
N GLY A 118 -24.98 -14.05 14.75
CA GLY A 118 -25.21 -13.47 16.08
C GLY A 118 -24.20 -12.41 16.53
N VAL A 119 -23.22 -12.02 15.70
CA VAL A 119 -22.31 -10.93 16.07
C VAL A 119 -23.06 -9.61 16.21
N PRO A 120 -22.70 -8.76 17.19
CA PRO A 120 -23.38 -7.50 17.44
C PRO A 120 -23.22 -6.51 16.28
N THR A 121 -24.11 -5.51 16.25
CA THR A 121 -23.92 -4.31 15.43
C THR A 121 -23.33 -3.21 16.29
N PHE A 122 -22.13 -2.76 15.95
CA PHE A 122 -21.43 -1.67 16.61
C PHE A 122 -21.95 -0.30 16.16
N THR A 123 -21.95 0.61 17.11
CA THR A 123 -21.98 2.07 16.94
C THR A 123 -20.59 2.60 16.57
N GLN A 124 -20.51 3.88 16.19
CA GLN A 124 -19.19 4.50 15.96
C GLN A 124 -18.42 4.66 17.26
N GLU A 125 -19.11 4.89 18.36
CA GLU A 125 -18.56 5.09 19.70
C GLU A 125 -17.90 3.79 20.19
N GLU A 126 -18.57 2.64 20.03
CA GLU A 126 -18.00 1.32 20.37
C GLU A 126 -16.77 0.99 19.51
N LEU A 127 -16.82 1.29 18.20
CA LEU A 127 -15.64 1.12 17.35
C LEU A 127 -14.46 1.98 17.82
N ARG A 128 -14.71 3.24 18.18
CA ARG A 128 -13.69 4.18 18.67
C ARG A 128 -13.11 3.81 20.04
N ALA A 129 -13.86 3.07 20.85
CA ALA A 129 -13.36 2.58 22.15
C ALA A 129 -12.21 1.58 21.99
N GLY A 130 -12.14 0.87 20.86
CA GLY A 130 -11.09 -0.10 20.54
C GLY A 130 -9.81 0.54 20.02
N THR A 131 -9.07 1.21 20.91
CA THR A 131 -7.86 1.98 20.55
C THR A 131 -6.59 1.15 20.41
N GLY A 132 -6.53 -0.06 20.99
CA GLY A 132 -5.28 -0.83 21.09
C GLY A 132 -4.25 -0.28 22.08
N VAL A 133 -4.63 0.67 22.92
CA VAL A 133 -3.76 1.39 23.89
C VAL A 133 -4.28 1.15 25.30
N ASP A 134 -3.39 1.13 26.30
CA ASP A 134 -3.72 0.94 27.73
C ASP A 134 -4.53 -0.35 28.00
N GLY A 135 -4.18 -1.44 27.31
CA GLY A 135 -4.85 -2.74 27.44
C GLY A 135 -6.23 -2.81 26.77
N ARG A 136 -6.69 -1.74 26.11
CA ARG A 136 -7.92 -1.78 25.32
C ARG A 136 -7.71 -2.60 24.04
N PRO A 137 -8.73 -3.31 23.56
CA PRO A 137 -8.64 -4.05 22.32
C PRO A 137 -8.44 -3.09 21.14
N LEU A 138 -7.85 -3.59 20.05
CA LEU A 138 -7.63 -2.82 18.83
C LEU A 138 -8.70 -3.17 17.80
N TYR A 139 -9.61 -2.24 17.52
CA TYR A 139 -10.69 -2.43 16.56
C TYR A 139 -10.47 -1.64 15.27
N VAL A 140 -10.76 -2.29 14.15
CA VAL A 140 -10.84 -1.67 12.83
C VAL A 140 -12.14 -2.06 12.15
N SER A 141 -12.64 -1.21 11.25
CA SER A 141 -13.77 -1.57 10.39
C SER A 141 -13.36 -1.60 8.92
N ILE A 142 -13.70 -2.70 8.25
CA ILE A 142 -13.40 -2.95 6.84
C ILE A 142 -14.68 -3.49 6.19
N ASN A 143 -15.18 -2.78 5.17
CA ASN A 143 -16.36 -3.18 4.40
C ASN A 143 -17.56 -3.57 5.29
N GLY A 144 -17.92 -2.71 6.24
CA GLY A 144 -19.03 -2.92 7.19
C GLY A 144 -18.78 -3.96 8.28
N LYS A 145 -17.59 -4.57 8.35
CA LYS A 145 -17.25 -5.60 9.36
C LYS A 145 -16.31 -5.01 10.39
N VAL A 146 -16.61 -5.17 11.67
CA VAL A 146 -15.71 -4.80 12.75
C VAL A 146 -14.83 -5.98 13.11
N ARG A 147 -13.52 -5.74 13.13
CA ARG A 147 -12.50 -6.73 13.40
C ARG A 147 -11.64 -6.33 14.58
N GLU A 148 -11.38 -7.28 15.45
CA GLU A 148 -10.42 -7.17 16.54
C GLU A 148 -9.08 -7.72 16.08
N TYR A 149 -8.01 -6.95 16.34
CA TYR A 149 -6.65 -7.44 16.14
C TYR A 149 -6.27 -8.43 17.23
N ILE A 150 -5.95 -9.66 16.82
CA ILE A 150 -5.54 -10.77 17.69
C ILE A 150 -4.08 -11.18 17.45
N GLY A 151 -3.36 -10.46 16.58
CA GLY A 151 -1.97 -10.73 16.24
C GLY A 151 -0.97 -10.21 17.28
N SER A 152 0.31 -10.46 17.04
CA SER A 152 1.40 -9.96 17.89
C SER A 152 1.65 -8.46 17.66
N PRO A 153 1.92 -7.65 18.71
CA PRO A 153 2.41 -6.27 18.55
C PRO A 153 3.73 -6.14 17.78
N ALA A 154 4.50 -7.22 17.67
CA ALA A 154 5.74 -7.26 16.89
C ALA A 154 5.51 -7.34 15.37
N PHE A 155 4.26 -7.51 14.92
CA PHE A 155 3.94 -7.50 13.50
C PHE A 155 4.22 -6.13 12.89
N PHE A 156 4.88 -6.10 11.73
CA PHE A 156 5.39 -4.86 11.14
C PHE A 156 4.30 -3.81 10.82
N LEU A 157 3.04 -4.21 10.61
CA LEU A 157 1.91 -3.30 10.40
C LEU A 157 1.14 -2.95 11.68
N TYR A 158 1.53 -3.45 12.85
CA TYR A 158 0.81 -3.20 14.09
C TYR A 158 0.68 -1.69 14.39
N SER A 159 1.76 -0.93 14.24
CA SER A 159 1.76 0.53 14.39
C SER A 159 0.83 1.24 13.39
N HIS A 160 0.70 0.69 12.19
CA HIS A 160 -0.24 1.19 11.20
C HIS A 160 -1.69 0.92 11.63
N TYR A 161 -1.99 -0.28 12.17
CA TYR A 161 -3.30 -0.61 12.71
C TYR A 161 -3.67 0.27 13.91
N LEU A 162 -2.72 0.56 14.82
CA LEU A 162 -2.94 1.51 15.91
C LEU A 162 -3.36 2.91 15.41
N ARG A 163 -2.71 3.43 14.35
CA ARG A 163 -3.09 4.73 13.76
C ARG A 163 -4.49 4.73 13.13
N MET A 164 -4.98 3.54 12.78
CA MET A 164 -6.27 3.28 12.16
C MET A 164 -7.34 2.88 13.19
N ALA A 165 -6.96 2.67 14.45
CA ALA A 165 -7.85 2.27 15.52
C ALA A 165 -9.04 3.24 15.63
N GLY A 166 -10.24 2.69 15.74
CA GLY A 166 -11.46 3.49 15.83
C GLY A 166 -11.87 4.23 14.54
N LYS A 167 -11.16 4.01 13.44
CA LYS A 167 -11.45 4.61 12.12
C LYS A 167 -11.97 3.55 11.15
N ARG A 168 -12.58 4.04 10.07
CA ARG A 168 -12.98 3.21 8.91
C ARG A 168 -11.79 3.08 7.96
N TRP A 169 -11.43 1.84 7.60
CA TRP A 169 -10.28 1.59 6.74
C TRP A 169 -10.54 2.03 5.30
N GLY A 170 -9.52 2.61 4.67
CA GLY A 170 -9.56 2.97 3.25
C GLY A 170 -10.53 4.10 2.92
N ARG A 171 -10.87 4.99 3.85
CA ARG A 171 -11.73 6.12 3.47
C ARG A 171 -10.95 7.00 2.47
N PRO A 172 -11.44 7.20 1.23
CA PRO A 172 -11.00 8.33 0.45
C PRO A 172 -11.16 9.63 1.26
N SER A 173 -10.53 10.71 0.81
CA SER A 173 -10.53 12.00 1.51
C SER A 173 -11.94 12.51 1.83
N THR A 174 -12.94 12.02 1.10
CA THR A 174 -14.36 12.27 1.34
C THR A 174 -15.14 10.96 1.51
N LEU A 175 -16.27 11.04 2.21
CA LEU A 175 -17.22 9.93 2.30
C LEU A 175 -17.85 9.60 0.94
N GLU A 176 -17.98 10.60 0.07
CA GLU A 176 -18.65 10.52 -1.22
C GLU A 176 -17.91 9.64 -2.25
N GLU A 177 -16.65 9.31 -2.01
CA GLU A 177 -15.82 8.53 -2.92
C GLU A 177 -15.79 7.02 -2.58
N CYS A 178 -16.37 6.61 -1.43
CA CYS A 178 -16.29 5.22 -0.98
C CYS A 178 -17.39 4.36 -1.64
N THR A 179 -17.07 3.76 -2.79
CA THR A 179 -17.94 2.79 -3.47
C THR A 179 -17.89 1.42 -2.78
N ARG A 180 -18.89 0.57 -3.06
CA ARG A 180 -18.92 -0.81 -2.58
C ARG A 180 -17.74 -1.62 -3.14
N GLU A 181 -17.42 -1.42 -4.41
CA GLU A 181 -16.29 -2.06 -5.07
C GLU A 181 -14.95 -1.70 -4.39
N TYR A 182 -14.73 -0.41 -4.12
CA TYR A 182 -13.52 0.03 -3.43
C TYR A 182 -13.40 -0.65 -2.06
N SER A 183 -14.49 -0.70 -1.28
CA SER A 183 -14.49 -1.33 0.04
C SER A 183 -14.23 -2.83 -0.02
N ALA A 184 -14.76 -3.52 -1.03
CA ALA A 184 -14.50 -4.93 -1.27
C ALA A 184 -13.04 -5.19 -1.69
N CYS A 185 -12.46 -4.35 -2.54
CA CYS A 185 -11.04 -4.41 -2.93
C CYS A 185 -10.10 -4.25 -1.73
N ILE A 186 -10.43 -3.33 -0.81
CA ILE A 186 -9.69 -3.14 0.44
C ILE A 186 -9.81 -4.38 1.35
N GLU A 187 -11.00 -4.96 1.47
CA GLU A 187 -11.21 -6.20 2.23
C GLU A 187 -10.38 -7.36 1.66
N ASP A 188 -10.44 -7.57 0.35
CA ASP A 188 -9.65 -8.58 -0.34
C ASP A 188 -8.15 -8.39 -0.08
N THR A 189 -7.65 -7.16 -0.24
CA THR A 189 -6.24 -6.84 0.03
C THR A 189 -5.85 -7.18 1.49
N MET A 190 -6.69 -6.79 2.45
CA MET A 190 -6.44 -7.08 3.87
C MET A 190 -6.43 -8.58 4.17
N MET A 191 -7.24 -9.38 3.46
CA MET A 191 -7.27 -10.82 3.65
C MET A 191 -6.00 -11.53 3.19
N HIS A 192 -5.31 -11.00 2.19
CA HIS A 192 -4.03 -11.54 1.75
C HIS A 192 -2.87 -11.11 2.66
N ILE A 193 -2.97 -9.94 3.30
CA ILE A 193 -1.87 -9.38 4.10
C ILE A 193 -1.90 -9.85 5.56
N SER A 194 -3.08 -9.91 6.18
CA SER A 194 -3.17 -10.03 7.64
C SER A 194 -4.42 -10.73 8.15
N SER A 195 -5.08 -11.55 7.33
CA SER A 195 -6.30 -12.27 7.70
C SER A 195 -6.19 -13.00 9.05
N VAL A 196 -5.07 -13.68 9.30
CA VAL A 196 -4.79 -14.44 10.54
C VAL A 196 -4.67 -13.58 11.79
N ASN A 197 -4.38 -12.29 11.63
CA ASN A 197 -4.18 -11.37 12.75
C ASN A 197 -5.48 -10.69 13.18
N PHE A 198 -6.62 -11.01 12.57
CA PHE A 198 -7.88 -10.32 12.84
C PHE A 198 -9.07 -11.26 12.89
N LYS A 199 -9.88 -11.11 13.94
CA LYS A 199 -11.15 -11.82 14.11
C LYS A 199 -12.33 -10.87 13.86
N VAL A 200 -13.35 -11.30 13.12
CA VAL A 200 -14.61 -10.55 12.99
C VAL A 200 -15.39 -10.67 14.29
N ILE A 201 -15.73 -9.53 14.90
CA ILE A 201 -16.43 -9.45 16.19
C ILE A 201 -17.76 -8.71 16.11
N GLY A 202 -18.06 -8.07 14.98
CA GLY A 202 -19.27 -7.26 14.83
C GLY A 202 -19.48 -6.76 13.40
N ARG A 203 -20.61 -6.08 13.22
CA ARG A 203 -20.95 -5.34 12.00
C ARG A 203 -21.04 -3.85 12.33
N ILE A 204 -20.89 -2.99 11.34
CA ILE A 204 -21.12 -1.56 11.52
C ILE A 204 -21.81 -1.02 10.28
N ALA A 205 -22.81 -0.15 10.48
CA ALA A 205 -23.54 0.45 9.38
C ALA A 205 -22.58 1.29 8.51
N GLN A 206 -22.44 0.88 7.25
CA GLN A 206 -21.67 1.58 6.23
C GLN A 206 -22.61 1.98 5.09
N ARG A 207 -22.55 3.25 4.72
CA ARG A 207 -23.20 3.76 3.51
C ARG A 207 -22.16 3.75 2.41
N TYR A 208 -22.55 3.28 1.25
CA TYR A 208 -21.74 3.26 0.04
C TYR A 208 -22.36 4.22 -0.95
N ARG A 209 -21.53 4.76 -1.84
CA ARG A 209 -22.03 5.34 -3.07
C ARG A 209 -22.39 4.21 -4.04
N ASP A 210 -23.59 4.28 -4.58
CA ASP A 210 -24.05 3.45 -5.71
C ASP A 210 -23.40 3.89 -7.02
#